data_AF-A0A3D3JD49-F1
#
_entry.id   AF-A0A3D3JD49-F1
#
_cell.length_a   1.000
_cell.length_b   1.000
_cell.length_c   1.000
_cell.angle_alpha   90.00
_cell.angle_beta   90.00
_cell.angle_gamma   90.00
#
_symmetry.space_group_name_H-M   'P 1'
#
loop_
_entity.id
_entity.type
_entity.pdbx_description
1 polymer ?
#
loop_
_entity_poly.entity_id
_entity_poly.type
_entity_poly.pdbx_seq_one_letter_code
_entity_poly.pdbx_strand_id
1 'polypeptide(L)'
;LFRSTFFTQGTLPYARSILVLSWLFGIPLVTIVRMTMRKVLARMSWWGTPVLIVGERNLATRVVETLRRNASIGLRPFVIVEEDEDAADYGYYHGVPVIGGVRSAEVLARSYEITHGILALPHTSGESLQDTVDRLGRWISHITLMSELLPPQVMWISNGSSEVLMSADIEHRLQQPTIRFKKRLFDLTLSIPMLILALPVMAMIALIIRLTSKGPVLFHQDRVGYGGRHFRIHKFRTMVDGAEKVLDALLESDEAAQ
;
A
#
# COMPACT_ATOMS: atom_id res chain seq x y z
N LEU A 1 -27.89 -52.10 -11.52
CA LEU A 1 -27.81 -52.47 -10.08
C LEU A 1 -26.38 -52.62 -9.52
N PHE A 2 -25.32 -52.33 -10.30
CA PHE A 2 -23.92 -52.50 -9.85
C PHE A 2 -23.17 -51.18 -9.50
N ARG A 3 -23.82 -50.01 -9.61
CA ARG A 3 -23.19 -48.71 -9.32
C ARG A 3 -23.40 -48.20 -7.88
N SER A 4 -24.36 -48.74 -7.12
CA SER A 4 -24.58 -48.36 -5.72
C SER A 4 -23.64 -49.07 -4.75
N THR A 5 -23.11 -50.25 -5.12
CA THR A 5 -22.31 -51.10 -4.23
C THR A 5 -20.85 -50.66 -4.11
N PHE A 6 -20.34 -49.83 -5.02
CA PHE A 6 -18.97 -49.33 -4.94
C PHE A 6 -18.79 -48.18 -3.93
N PHE A 7 -19.88 -47.69 -3.34
CA PHE A 7 -19.85 -46.68 -2.28
C PHE A 7 -19.63 -47.26 -0.88
N THR A 8 -19.72 -48.59 -0.70
CA THR A 8 -19.84 -49.20 0.63
C THR A 8 -18.68 -50.08 1.05
N GLN A 9 -17.73 -50.44 0.19
CA GLN A 9 -16.61 -51.31 0.61
C GLN A 9 -15.25 -50.84 0.07
N GLY A 10 -14.39 -50.41 0.99
CA GLY A 10 -13.01 -50.00 0.72
C GLY A 10 -12.25 -49.58 1.98
N THR A 11 -11.89 -50.56 2.81
CA THR A 11 -10.64 -50.71 3.61
C THR A 11 -10.13 -49.58 4.54
N LEU A 12 -10.86 -48.49 4.74
CA LEU A 12 -10.78 -47.60 5.91
C LEU A 12 -12.20 -47.51 6.48
N PRO A 13 -12.44 -47.53 7.81
CA PRO A 13 -13.78 -47.67 8.40
C PRO A 13 -14.70 -46.44 8.20
N TYR A 14 -14.31 -45.49 7.35
CA TYR A 14 -15.09 -44.31 7.00
C TYR A 14 -15.66 -44.48 5.59
N ALA A 15 -16.97 -44.68 5.52
CA ALA A 15 -17.69 -44.70 4.25
C ALA A 15 -17.43 -43.39 3.50
N ARG A 16 -17.07 -43.46 2.21
CA ARG A 16 -16.79 -42.28 1.36
C ARG A 16 -17.97 -41.30 1.31
N SER A 17 -19.18 -41.78 1.59
CA SER A 17 -20.37 -40.96 1.80
C SER A 17 -20.24 -39.97 2.96
N ILE A 18 -19.52 -40.31 4.04
CA ILE A 18 -19.27 -39.42 5.18
C ILE A 18 -18.42 -38.23 4.74
N LEU A 19 -17.44 -38.43 3.85
CA LEU A 19 -16.63 -37.33 3.31
C LEU A 19 -17.46 -36.39 2.44
N VAL A 20 -18.33 -36.94 1.59
CA VAL A 20 -19.21 -36.10 0.75
C VAL A 20 -20.22 -35.34 1.61
N LEU A 21 -20.83 -36.00 2.59
CA LEU A 21 -21.75 -35.37 3.54
C LEU A 21 -21.03 -34.31 4.39
N SER A 22 -19.82 -34.57 4.87
CA SER A 22 -19.08 -33.61 5.69
C SER A 22 -18.71 -32.35 4.90
N TRP A 23 -18.41 -32.44 3.61
CA TRP A 23 -18.18 -31.27 2.77
C TRP A 23 -19.49 -30.52 2.46
N LEU A 24 -20.55 -31.27 2.16
CA LEU A 24 -21.89 -30.71 1.87
C LEU A 24 -22.43 -29.89 3.05
N PHE A 25 -22.21 -30.35 4.29
CA PHE A 25 -22.65 -29.64 5.49
C PHE A 25 -21.58 -28.69 6.05
N GLY A 26 -20.30 -29.03 5.90
CA GLY A 26 -19.18 -28.27 6.47
C GLY A 26 -18.98 -26.91 5.81
N ILE A 27 -19.02 -26.82 4.48
CA ILE A 27 -18.80 -25.54 3.77
C ILE A 27 -19.91 -24.51 4.12
N PRO A 28 -21.22 -24.86 4.06
CA PRO A 28 -22.27 -23.94 4.48
C PRO A 28 -22.18 -23.59 5.96
N LEU A 29 -21.93 -24.58 6.83
CA LEU A 29 -21.82 -24.37 8.27
C LEU A 29 -20.70 -23.39 8.61
N VAL A 30 -19.50 -23.58 8.07
CA VAL A 30 -18.36 -22.67 8.27
C VAL A 30 -18.69 -21.27 7.76
N THR A 31 -19.37 -21.15 6.62
CA THR A 31 -19.77 -19.85 6.06
C THR A 31 -20.77 -19.13 6.97
N ILE A 32 -21.80 -19.84 7.44
CA ILE A 32 -22.83 -19.31 8.34
C ILE A 32 -22.21 -18.91 9.69
N VAL A 33 -21.39 -19.78 10.28
CA VAL A 33 -20.70 -19.51 11.54
C VAL A 33 -19.80 -18.29 11.39
N ARG A 34 -19.01 -18.20 10.31
CA ARG A 34 -18.13 -17.04 10.05
C ARG A 34 -18.93 -15.75 9.86
N MET A 35 -20.05 -15.78 9.14
CA MET A 35 -20.94 -14.63 8.97
C MET A 35 -21.57 -14.18 10.29
N THR A 36 -22.04 -15.13 11.08
CA THR A 36 -22.70 -14.86 12.37
C THR A 36 -21.69 -14.33 13.37
N MET A 37 -20.53 -14.99 13.48
CA MET A 37 -19.44 -14.56 14.35
C MET A 37 -18.96 -13.15 13.99
N ARG A 38 -18.81 -12.82 12.71
CA ARG A 38 -18.48 -11.46 12.28
C ARG A 38 -19.52 -10.43 12.73
N LYS A 39 -20.83 -10.73 12.59
CA LYS A 39 -21.90 -9.82 13.02
C LYS A 39 -21.97 -9.65 14.54
N VAL A 40 -21.72 -10.72 15.28
CA VAL A 40 -21.74 -10.70 16.76
C VAL A 40 -20.52 -9.96 17.30
N LEU A 41 -19.32 -10.31 16.81
CA LEU A 41 -18.07 -9.66 17.22
C LEU A 41 -18.04 -8.20 16.84
N ALA A 42 -18.61 -7.81 15.68
CA ALA A 42 -18.74 -6.41 15.28
C ALA A 42 -19.50 -5.52 16.28
N ARG A 43 -20.31 -6.10 17.18
CA ARG A 43 -21.01 -5.34 18.23
C ARG A 43 -20.16 -5.16 19.50
N MET A 44 -19.03 -5.84 19.61
CA MET A 44 -18.15 -5.75 20.78
C MET A 44 -17.18 -4.58 20.63
N SER A 45 -17.00 -3.79 21.69
CA SER A 45 -16.16 -2.59 21.71
C SER A 45 -14.65 -2.85 21.55
N TRP A 46 -14.20 -4.06 21.85
CA TRP A 46 -12.80 -4.49 21.69
C TRP A 46 -12.51 -5.04 20.29
N TRP A 47 -13.54 -5.30 19.48
CA TRP A 47 -13.39 -5.86 18.15
C TRP A 47 -13.22 -4.76 17.11
N GLY A 48 -12.22 -4.92 16.26
CA GLY A 48 -11.94 -4.02 15.15
C GLY A 48 -10.62 -3.26 15.30
N THR A 49 -10.04 -2.92 14.16
CA THR A 49 -8.78 -2.19 14.08
C THR A 49 -9.01 -0.72 14.43
N PRO A 50 -8.29 -0.13 15.40
CA PRO A 50 -8.39 1.29 15.68
C PRO A 50 -7.98 2.10 14.45
N VAL A 51 -8.75 3.14 14.17
CA VAL A 51 -8.51 4.07 13.06
C VAL A 51 -8.42 5.48 13.58
N LEU A 52 -7.39 6.18 13.12
CA LEU A 52 -7.16 7.61 13.32
C LEU A 52 -7.86 8.38 12.17
N ILE A 53 -8.76 9.30 12.49
CA ILE A 53 -9.43 10.11 11.46
C ILE A 53 -8.82 11.51 11.52
N VAL A 54 -8.21 11.98 10.42
CA VAL A 54 -7.61 13.31 10.33
C VAL A 54 -8.39 14.13 9.31
N GLY A 55 -8.83 15.34 9.66
CA GLY A 55 -9.53 16.21 8.72
C GLY A 55 -10.52 17.17 9.36
N GLU A 56 -11.38 17.78 8.55
CA GLU A 56 -12.40 18.72 9.02
C GLU A 56 -13.50 18.01 9.82
N ARG A 57 -14.01 18.66 10.88
CA ARG A 57 -15.09 18.15 11.74
C ARG A 57 -16.26 17.55 10.98
N ASN A 58 -16.78 18.27 9.99
CA ASN A 58 -18.00 17.88 9.30
C ASN A 58 -17.82 16.59 8.49
N LEU A 59 -16.64 16.40 7.89
CA LEU A 59 -16.32 15.18 7.16
C LEU A 59 -15.96 14.06 8.14
N ALA A 60 -15.13 14.32 9.14
CA ALA A 60 -14.72 13.33 10.14
C ALA A 60 -15.92 12.74 10.91
N THR A 61 -16.90 13.57 11.28
CA THR A 61 -18.13 13.12 11.96
C THR A 61 -18.97 12.20 11.07
N ARG A 62 -19.14 12.52 9.78
CA ARG A 62 -19.80 11.64 8.80
C ARG A 62 -19.08 10.30 8.61
N VAL A 63 -17.75 10.30 8.65
CA VAL A 63 -16.95 9.07 8.64
C VAL A 63 -17.23 8.24 9.88
N VAL A 64 -17.22 8.85 11.08
CA VAL A 64 -17.54 8.15 12.34
C VAL A 64 -18.94 7.54 12.31
N GLU A 65 -19.95 8.31 11.87
CA GLU A 65 -21.32 7.79 11.73
C GLU A 65 -21.38 6.59 10.80
N THR A 66 -20.70 6.67 9.66
CA THR A 66 -20.64 5.57 8.70
C THR A 66 -20.01 4.32 9.31
N LEU A 67 -18.83 4.47 9.92
CA LEU A 67 -18.10 3.34 10.51
C LEU A 67 -18.93 2.66 11.60
N ARG A 68 -19.68 3.45 12.39
CA ARG A 68 -20.59 2.93 13.40
C ARG A 68 -21.81 2.23 12.80
N ARG A 69 -22.44 2.80 11.77
CA ARG A 69 -23.57 2.15 11.07
C ARG A 69 -23.16 0.83 10.46
N ASN A 70 -21.93 0.74 9.97
CA ASN A 70 -21.36 -0.45 9.36
C ASN A 70 -20.28 -1.08 10.25
N ALA A 71 -20.62 -1.46 11.49
CA ALA A 71 -19.65 -2.08 12.40
C ALA A 71 -19.02 -3.39 11.87
N SER A 72 -19.68 -4.07 10.91
CA SER A 72 -19.14 -5.26 10.23
C SER A 72 -17.86 -4.99 9.41
N ILE A 73 -17.55 -3.72 9.16
CA ILE A 73 -16.30 -3.28 8.52
C ILE A 73 -15.09 -3.66 9.37
N GLY A 74 -15.24 -3.70 10.70
CA GLY A 74 -14.13 -4.01 11.60
C GLY A 74 -13.11 -2.87 11.74
N LEU A 75 -13.47 -1.65 11.33
CA LEU A 75 -12.72 -0.43 11.62
C LEU A 75 -13.42 0.31 12.76
N ARG A 76 -12.71 0.58 13.85
CA ARG A 76 -13.24 1.32 15.00
C ARG A 76 -12.65 2.73 15.02
N PRO A 77 -13.46 3.80 15.01
CA PRO A 77 -12.95 5.15 15.15
C PRO A 77 -12.37 5.33 16.56
N PHE A 78 -11.07 5.64 16.64
CA PHE A 78 -10.36 5.77 17.91
C PHE A 78 -10.21 7.23 18.34
N VAL A 79 -9.86 8.12 17.42
CA VAL A 79 -9.70 9.56 17.68
C VAL A 79 -9.89 10.35 16.39
N ILE A 80 -10.50 11.52 16.50
CA ILE A 80 -10.60 12.52 15.44
C ILE A 80 -9.52 13.58 15.70
N VAL A 81 -8.74 13.90 14.68
CA VAL A 81 -7.73 14.95 14.71
C VAL A 81 -8.07 16.01 13.68
N GLU A 82 -8.26 17.24 14.14
CA GLU A 82 -8.46 18.40 13.27
C GLU A 82 -7.10 19.00 12.92
N GLU A 83 -6.91 19.38 11.65
CA GLU A 83 -5.62 19.89 11.17
C GLU A 83 -5.23 21.21 11.84
N ASP A 84 -6.21 22.09 11.99
CA ASP A 84 -6.06 23.39 12.63
C ASP A 84 -6.18 23.25 14.16
N GLU A 85 -5.08 23.51 14.87
CA GLU A 85 -5.00 23.40 16.32
C GLU A 85 -5.74 24.55 17.03
N ASP A 86 -5.82 25.73 16.39
CA ASP A 86 -6.42 26.94 16.95
C ASP A 86 -7.94 26.99 16.72
N ALA A 87 -8.42 26.38 15.63
CA ALA A 87 -9.83 26.21 15.35
C ALA A 87 -10.43 24.89 15.90
N ALA A 88 -9.62 24.05 16.56
CA ALA A 88 -10.05 22.76 17.05
C ALA A 88 -11.02 22.87 18.24
N ASP A 89 -12.23 22.35 18.08
CA ASP A 89 -13.22 22.27 19.17
C ASP A 89 -13.04 20.96 19.98
N TYR A 90 -12.18 21.03 20.99
CA TYR A 90 -11.85 19.89 21.86
C TYR A 90 -13.10 19.31 22.54
N GLY A 91 -13.28 17.99 22.44
CA GLY A 91 -14.45 17.34 23.04
C GLY A 91 -14.57 15.87 22.71
N TYR A 92 -15.79 15.35 22.81
CA TYR A 92 -16.11 13.97 22.44
C TYR A 92 -17.26 13.96 21.44
N TYR A 93 -17.05 13.36 20.29
CA TYR A 93 -18.10 13.10 19.31
C TYR A 93 -18.46 11.62 19.31
N HIS A 94 -19.69 11.29 19.71
CA HIS A 94 -20.15 9.90 19.84
C HIS A 94 -19.23 8.98 20.69
N GLY A 95 -18.53 9.55 21.69
CA GLY A 95 -17.57 8.83 22.54
C GLY A 95 -16.17 8.68 21.92
N VAL A 96 -15.91 9.31 20.77
CA VAL A 96 -14.59 9.41 20.15
C VAL A 96 -14.00 10.78 20.53
N PRO A 97 -12.81 10.86 21.14
CA PRO A 97 -12.17 12.12 21.45
C PRO A 97 -11.82 12.90 20.19
N VAL A 98 -11.98 14.23 20.25
CA VAL A 98 -11.58 15.18 19.20
C VAL A 98 -10.43 16.03 19.73
N ILE A 99 -9.32 16.05 18.99
CA ILE A 99 -8.07 16.69 19.41
C ILE A 99 -7.55 17.56 18.25
N GLY A 100 -7.05 18.75 18.56
CA GLY A 100 -6.40 19.62 17.59
C GLY A 100 -4.94 19.24 17.32
N GLY A 101 -4.49 19.55 16.12
CA GLY A 101 -3.07 19.56 15.75
C GLY A 101 -2.55 18.24 15.18
N VAL A 102 -1.97 18.33 13.98
CA VAL A 102 -1.38 17.19 13.25
C VAL A 102 -0.26 16.50 14.05
N ARG A 103 0.43 17.23 14.94
CA ARG A 103 1.48 16.66 15.81
C ARG A 103 0.92 15.69 16.86
N SER A 104 -0.26 16.01 17.39
CA SER A 104 -0.98 15.13 18.33
C SER A 104 -1.36 13.81 17.66
N ALA A 105 -1.77 13.86 16.39
CA ALA A 105 -2.01 12.69 15.55
C ALA A 105 -0.78 11.77 15.48
N GLU A 106 0.41 12.34 15.25
CA GLU A 106 1.67 11.58 15.18
C GLU A 106 1.99 10.86 16.50
N VAL A 107 1.90 11.56 17.63
CA VAL A 107 2.18 10.99 18.95
C VAL A 107 1.21 9.85 19.28
N LEU A 108 -0.08 10.03 18.97
CA LEU A 108 -1.11 9.02 19.21
C LEU A 108 -0.95 7.80 18.29
N ALA A 109 -0.65 8.01 17.02
CA ALA A 109 -0.41 6.93 16.08
C ALA A 109 0.76 6.04 16.54
N ARG A 110 1.85 6.63 17.03
CA ARG A 110 3.01 5.87 17.54
C ARG A 110 2.75 5.19 18.87
N SER A 111 2.14 5.89 19.84
CA SER A 111 1.96 5.37 21.20
C SER A 111 0.94 4.22 21.26
N TYR A 112 -0.09 4.27 20.43
CA TYR A 112 -1.15 3.25 20.35
C TYR A 112 -0.99 2.29 19.17
N GLU A 113 0.14 2.31 18.46
CA GLU A 113 0.43 1.48 17.28
C GLU A 113 -0.69 1.48 16.23
N ILE A 114 -1.30 2.65 15.98
CA ILE A 114 -2.41 2.79 15.04
C ILE A 114 -1.87 2.73 13.62
N THR A 115 -2.28 1.70 12.88
CA THR A 115 -1.76 1.43 11.52
C THR A 115 -2.64 2.00 10.41
N HIS A 116 -3.90 2.33 10.71
CA HIS A 116 -4.91 2.76 9.74
C HIS A 116 -5.34 4.20 10.02
N GLY A 117 -5.33 5.02 8.97
CA GLY A 117 -5.77 6.41 9.03
C GLY A 117 -6.73 6.74 7.90
N ILE A 118 -7.79 7.47 8.23
CA ILE A 118 -8.70 8.02 7.23
C ILE A 118 -8.45 9.52 7.18
N LEU A 119 -8.09 10.01 5.99
CA LEU A 119 -7.84 11.42 5.74
C LEU A 119 -9.08 12.01 5.06
N ALA A 120 -9.78 12.86 5.78
CA ALA A 120 -11.06 13.46 5.41
C ALA A 120 -10.86 14.96 5.14
N LEU A 121 -10.24 15.28 4.00
CA LEU A 121 -9.90 16.66 3.64
C LEU A 121 -10.92 17.26 2.65
N PRO A 122 -11.32 18.53 2.83
CA PRO A 122 -12.00 19.29 1.79
C PRO A 122 -11.07 19.48 0.58
N HIS A 123 -11.63 19.79 -0.59
CA HIS A 123 -10.94 19.90 -1.89
C HIS A 123 -9.94 21.08 -1.97
N THR A 124 -8.90 21.13 -1.13
CA THR A 124 -7.92 22.21 -1.14
C THR A 124 -6.56 21.73 -1.64
N SER A 125 -6.26 22.19 -2.86
CA SER A 125 -4.93 22.48 -3.43
C SER A 125 -3.79 21.49 -3.13
N GLY A 126 -3.35 20.79 -4.17
CA GLY A 126 -2.41 19.65 -4.12
C GLY A 126 -1.02 19.84 -3.49
N GLU A 127 -0.61 21.01 -3.04
CA GLU A 127 0.65 21.19 -2.27
C GLU A 127 0.50 20.83 -0.79
N SER A 128 -0.56 21.29 -0.11
CA SER A 128 -0.77 20.98 1.31
C SER A 128 -1.17 19.52 1.53
N LEU A 129 -1.89 18.92 0.56
CA LEU A 129 -2.26 17.51 0.61
C LEU A 129 -1.04 16.61 0.56
N GLN A 130 -0.06 16.91 -0.29
CA GLN A 130 1.18 16.12 -0.38
C GLN A 130 2.00 16.22 0.90
N ASP A 131 2.15 17.41 1.51
CA ASP A 131 2.88 17.53 2.77
C ASP A 131 2.16 16.81 3.92
N THR A 132 0.83 16.96 4.05
CA THR A 132 0.05 16.23 5.06
C THR A 132 0.13 14.72 4.85
N VAL A 133 0.01 14.25 3.61
CA VAL A 133 0.12 12.82 3.27
C VAL A 133 1.54 12.30 3.50
N ASP A 134 2.60 13.03 3.15
CA ASP A 134 3.99 12.63 3.39
C ASP A 134 4.35 12.63 4.88
N ARG A 135 3.72 13.50 5.67
CA ARG A 135 3.92 13.55 7.13
C ARG A 135 3.15 12.44 7.84
N LEU A 136 1.90 12.18 7.45
CA LEU A 136 1.08 11.09 7.99
C LEU A 136 1.54 9.72 7.49
N GLY A 137 1.95 9.61 6.22
CA GLY A 137 2.37 8.38 5.56
C GLY A 137 3.65 7.77 6.13
N ARG A 138 4.44 8.55 6.88
CA ARG A 138 5.57 8.00 7.67
C ARG A 138 5.12 7.07 8.79
N TRP A 139 3.90 7.24 9.30
CA TRP A 139 3.40 6.56 10.50
C TRP A 139 2.18 5.69 10.22
N ILE A 140 1.33 6.12 9.31
CA ILE A 140 0.09 5.45 8.93
C ILE A 140 0.35 4.62 7.67
N SER A 141 0.13 3.31 7.77
CA SER A 141 0.44 2.35 6.70
C SER A 141 -0.59 2.32 5.57
N HIS A 142 -1.83 2.71 5.86
CA HIS A 142 -2.92 2.84 4.90
C HIS A 142 -3.63 4.16 5.16
N ILE A 143 -3.56 5.07 4.19
CA ILE A 143 -4.28 6.35 4.20
C ILE A 143 -5.43 6.21 3.22
N THR A 144 -6.66 6.11 3.73
CA THR A 144 -7.85 6.17 2.89
C THR A 144 -8.29 7.63 2.76
N LEU A 145 -8.15 8.19 1.56
CA LEU A 145 -8.66 9.52 1.23
C LEU A 145 -10.17 9.42 0.99
N MET A 146 -10.97 10.01 1.88
CA MET A 146 -12.41 10.15 1.67
C MET A 146 -12.70 11.55 1.15
N SER A 147 -12.92 11.66 -0.17
CA SER A 147 -13.48 12.85 -0.79
C SER A 147 -15.01 12.81 -0.72
N GLU A 148 -15.63 13.98 -0.54
CA GLU A 148 -17.09 14.15 -0.35
C GLU A 148 -17.95 13.60 -1.50
N LEU A 149 -17.35 13.27 -2.65
CA LEU A 149 -18.05 12.74 -3.82
C LEU A 149 -18.45 11.25 -3.75
N LEU A 150 -17.93 10.46 -2.80
CA LEU A 150 -18.15 9.02 -2.80
C LEU A 150 -19.01 8.55 -1.62
N PRO A 151 -20.14 7.83 -1.89
CA PRO A 151 -20.92 7.26 -0.83
C PRO A 151 -20.08 6.23 -0.05
N PRO A 152 -20.21 6.18 1.28
CA PRO A 152 -19.31 5.39 2.13
C PRO A 152 -19.33 3.87 1.89
N GLN A 153 -20.33 3.39 1.13
CA GLN A 153 -20.49 2.01 0.70
C GLN A 153 -19.39 1.58 -0.30
N VAL A 154 -18.74 2.53 -0.97
CA VAL A 154 -17.68 2.30 -1.96
C VAL A 154 -16.32 2.02 -1.31
N MET A 155 -16.14 2.35 -0.01
CA MET A 155 -14.92 2.05 0.75
C MET A 155 -14.57 0.54 0.82
N TRP A 156 -15.47 -0.36 0.43
CA TRP A 156 -15.27 -1.81 0.51
C TRP A 156 -14.65 -2.45 -0.72
N ILE A 157 -14.44 -1.71 -1.82
CA ILE A 157 -13.88 -2.27 -3.05
C ILE A 157 -12.34 -2.30 -3.02
N SER A 158 -11.67 -1.63 -2.08
CA SER A 158 -10.20 -1.51 -2.06
C SER A 158 -9.46 -2.55 -1.20
N ASN A 159 -9.99 -3.76 -1.04
CA ASN A 159 -9.21 -4.87 -0.49
C ASN A 159 -8.54 -5.64 -1.63
N GLY A 160 -7.50 -5.03 -2.21
CA GLY A 160 -6.59 -5.72 -3.13
C GLY A 160 -6.80 -5.38 -4.61
N SER A 161 -5.84 -4.60 -5.14
CA SER A 161 -5.33 -4.76 -6.51
C SER A 161 -6.33 -4.80 -7.67
N SER A 162 -7.38 -3.97 -7.67
CA SER A 162 -8.19 -3.77 -8.89
C SER A 162 -8.41 -2.29 -9.18
N GLU A 163 -8.04 -1.91 -10.40
CA GLU A 163 -7.95 -0.58 -11.04
C GLU A 163 -9.19 0.35 -10.97
N VAL A 164 -10.18 0.14 -10.09
CA VAL A 164 -11.49 0.82 -10.17
C VAL A 164 -11.68 1.95 -9.15
N LEU A 165 -10.67 2.35 -8.38
CA LEU A 165 -10.83 3.51 -7.52
C LEU A 165 -9.53 4.30 -7.41
N MET A 166 -9.55 5.57 -7.81
CA MET A 166 -8.58 6.60 -7.38
C MET A 166 -8.73 6.88 -5.88
N SER A 167 -8.82 5.84 -5.05
CA SER A 167 -8.22 5.88 -3.73
C SER A 167 -6.73 5.79 -4.02
N ALA A 168 -6.02 6.91 -3.96
CA ALA A 168 -4.57 6.85 -3.88
C ALA A 168 -4.25 6.21 -2.52
N ASP A 169 -4.36 4.88 -2.46
CA ASP A 169 -3.80 4.08 -1.38
C ASP A 169 -2.29 4.17 -1.61
N ILE A 170 -1.72 5.30 -1.17
CA ILE A 170 -0.29 5.52 -1.26
C ILE A 170 0.28 4.68 -0.13
N GLU A 171 0.43 3.39 -0.41
CA GLU A 171 1.09 2.44 0.47
C GLU A 171 2.54 2.93 0.69
N HIS A 172 2.72 3.73 1.73
CA HIS A 172 4.01 4.24 2.20
C HIS A 172 4.84 3.13 2.87
N ARG A 173 4.59 1.85 2.56
CA ARG A 173 5.36 0.69 3.06
C ARG A 173 6.86 0.82 2.73
N LEU A 174 7.20 1.50 1.64
CA LEU A 174 8.59 1.78 1.24
C LEU A 174 9.30 2.82 2.12
N GLN A 175 8.59 3.59 2.94
CA GLN A 175 9.19 4.57 3.85
C GLN A 175 9.45 4.00 5.26
N GLN A 176 8.85 2.86 5.62
CA GLN A 176 9.05 2.25 6.94
C GLN A 176 10.47 1.69 7.12
N PRO A 177 11.22 2.08 8.16
CA PRO A 177 12.63 1.73 8.31
C PRO A 177 12.87 0.22 8.41
N THR A 178 11.96 -0.52 9.06
CA THR A 178 12.03 -1.99 9.21
C THR A 178 11.78 -2.72 7.90
N ILE A 179 10.78 -2.31 7.11
CA ILE A 179 10.51 -2.90 5.80
C ILE A 179 11.68 -2.62 4.85
N ARG A 180 12.20 -1.39 4.86
CA ARG A 180 13.38 -1.01 4.09
C ARG A 180 14.61 -1.82 4.47
N PHE A 181 14.85 -2.03 5.75
CA PHE A 181 15.98 -2.85 6.22
C PHE A 181 15.86 -4.30 5.73
N LYS A 182 14.67 -4.91 5.85
CA LYS A 182 14.41 -6.26 5.32
C LYS A 182 14.59 -6.33 3.81
N LYS A 183 14.07 -5.35 3.06
CA LYS A 183 14.27 -5.24 1.61
C LYS A 183 15.75 -5.10 1.25
N ARG A 184 16.48 -4.27 2.00
CA ARG A 184 17.92 -4.05 1.78
C ARG A 184 18.72 -5.31 2.03
N LEU A 185 18.41 -6.06 3.08
CA LEU A 185 19.05 -7.33 3.37
C LEU A 185 18.77 -8.34 2.26
N PHE A 186 17.50 -8.50 1.87
CA PHE A 186 17.09 -9.35 0.75
C PHE A 186 17.84 -9.00 -0.54
N ASP A 187 17.82 -7.72 -0.91
CA ASP A 187 18.49 -7.21 -2.10
C ASP A 187 19.99 -7.50 -2.07
N LEU A 188 20.65 -7.30 -0.92
CA LEU A 188 22.09 -7.56 -0.81
C LEU A 188 22.40 -9.06 -0.90
N THR A 189 21.61 -9.90 -0.23
CA THR A 189 21.79 -11.36 -0.24
C THR A 189 21.59 -11.97 -1.62
N LEU A 190 20.69 -11.42 -2.45
CA LEU A 190 20.44 -11.92 -3.80
C LEU A 190 21.35 -11.26 -4.85
N SER A 191 21.59 -9.95 -4.72
CA SER A 191 22.33 -9.18 -5.74
C SER A 191 23.82 -9.48 -5.73
N ILE A 192 24.46 -9.70 -4.57
CA ILE A 192 25.89 -10.04 -4.51
C ILE A 192 26.21 -11.33 -5.28
N PRO A 193 25.57 -12.48 -4.99
CA PRO A 193 25.87 -13.71 -5.73
C PRO A 193 25.47 -13.61 -7.20
N MET A 194 24.34 -12.97 -7.53
CA MET A 194 23.99 -12.72 -8.93
C MET A 194 25.03 -11.86 -9.66
N LEU A 195 25.57 -10.83 -8.99
CA LEU A 195 26.60 -9.98 -9.58
C LEU A 195 27.87 -10.78 -9.86
N ILE A 196 28.31 -11.63 -8.92
CA ILE A 196 29.49 -12.50 -9.11
C ILE A 196 29.29 -13.43 -10.33
N LEU A 197 28.11 -14.03 -10.46
CA LEU A 197 27.76 -14.88 -11.61
C LEU A 197 27.66 -14.08 -12.91
N ALA A 198 27.25 -12.81 -12.85
CA ALA A 198 27.15 -11.92 -14.01
C ALA A 198 28.51 -11.34 -14.45
N LEU A 199 29.51 -11.24 -13.57
CA LEU A 199 30.85 -10.71 -13.88
C LEU A 199 31.50 -11.30 -15.15
N PRO A 200 31.54 -12.62 -15.39
CA PRO A 200 32.14 -13.17 -16.61
C PRO A 200 31.42 -12.69 -17.88
N VAL A 201 30.09 -12.64 -17.86
CA VAL A 201 29.29 -12.14 -18.99
C VAL A 201 29.53 -10.64 -19.20
N MET A 202 29.55 -9.87 -18.11
CA MET A 202 29.85 -8.44 -18.13
C MET A 202 31.26 -8.15 -18.68
N ALA A 203 32.25 -8.96 -18.31
CA ALA A 203 33.62 -8.84 -18.82
C ALA A 203 33.69 -9.16 -20.33
N MET A 204 32.94 -10.16 -20.79
CA MET A 204 32.84 -10.49 -22.22
C MET A 204 32.19 -9.34 -23.00
N ILE A 205 31.09 -8.78 -22.51
CA ILE A 205 30.44 -7.60 -23.13
C ILE A 205 31.41 -6.40 -23.14
N ALA A 206 32.14 -6.18 -22.04
CA ALA A 206 33.12 -5.12 -21.96
C ALA A 206 34.24 -5.25 -23.00
N LEU A 207 34.73 -6.49 -23.23
CA LEU A 207 35.73 -6.78 -24.24
C LEU A 207 35.18 -6.52 -25.65
N ILE A 208 33.95 -6.98 -25.95
CA ILE A 208 33.30 -6.75 -27.24
C ILE A 208 33.19 -5.24 -27.50
N ILE A 209 32.64 -4.46 -26.58
CA ILE A 209 32.48 -3.01 -26.75
C ILE A 209 33.83 -2.33 -27.04
N ARG A 210 34.89 -2.74 -26.32
CA ARG A 210 36.23 -2.17 -26.49
C ARG A 210 36.88 -2.53 -27.84
N LEU A 211 36.51 -3.67 -28.43
CA LEU A 211 37.00 -4.10 -29.74
C LEU A 211 36.20 -3.44 -30.88
N THR A 212 34.90 -3.21 -30.70
CA THR A 212 34.02 -2.67 -31.76
C THR A 212 33.98 -1.13 -31.80
N SER A 213 34.26 -0.43 -30.70
CA SER A 213 34.16 1.03 -30.60
C SER A 213 35.29 1.64 -29.79
N LYS A 214 35.78 2.82 -30.20
CA LYS A 214 36.78 3.59 -29.44
C LYS A 214 36.07 4.35 -28.31
N GLY A 215 36.60 4.26 -27.09
CA GLY A 215 36.11 5.00 -25.92
C GLY A 215 35.85 4.12 -24.69
N PRO A 216 35.32 4.70 -23.59
CA PRO A 216 35.05 3.95 -22.37
C PRO A 216 33.87 2.98 -22.52
N VAL A 217 33.98 1.80 -21.89
CA VAL A 217 32.99 0.73 -21.97
C VAL A 217 31.68 1.08 -21.24
N LEU A 218 31.79 1.80 -20.13
CA LEU A 218 30.66 2.19 -19.30
C LEU A 218 30.23 3.62 -19.59
N PHE A 219 28.92 3.81 -19.73
CA PHE A 219 28.25 5.10 -19.82
C PHE A 219 27.57 5.42 -18.48
N HIS A 220 27.54 6.70 -18.14
CA HIS A 220 27.01 7.20 -16.88
C HIS A 220 25.79 8.07 -17.17
N GLN A 221 24.70 7.85 -16.45
CA GLN A 221 23.49 8.70 -16.53
C GLN A 221 23.04 9.09 -15.14
N ASP A 222 22.82 10.37 -14.89
CA ASP A 222 22.28 10.82 -13.62
C ASP A 222 20.75 10.64 -13.60
N ARG A 223 20.22 10.09 -12.50
CA ARG A 223 18.78 9.88 -12.27
C ARG A 223 18.41 10.34 -10.87
N VAL A 224 17.17 10.77 -10.71
CA VAL A 224 16.61 11.13 -9.39
C VAL A 224 16.32 9.84 -8.62
N GLY A 225 16.92 9.70 -7.44
CA GLY A 225 16.76 8.57 -6.53
C GLY A 225 15.85 8.87 -5.35
N TYR A 226 15.95 8.04 -4.31
CA TYR A 226 15.14 8.17 -3.09
C TYR A 226 15.37 9.51 -2.40
N GLY A 227 14.28 10.21 -2.05
CA GLY A 227 14.32 11.50 -1.37
C GLY A 227 14.89 12.63 -2.21
N GLY A 228 14.71 12.58 -3.55
CA GLY A 228 15.18 13.61 -4.47
C GLY A 228 16.69 13.62 -4.70
N ARG A 229 17.44 12.70 -4.09
CA ARG A 229 18.90 12.64 -4.25
C ARG A 229 19.26 12.05 -5.61
N HIS A 230 20.00 12.79 -6.42
CA HIS A 230 20.52 12.27 -7.68
C HIS A 230 21.52 11.14 -7.43
N PHE A 231 21.46 10.10 -8.25
CA PHE A 231 22.44 9.02 -8.28
C PHE A 231 22.85 8.71 -9.72
N ARG A 232 24.10 8.27 -9.86
CA ARG A 232 24.70 7.96 -11.15
C ARG A 232 24.51 6.49 -11.47
N ILE A 233 23.87 6.20 -12.59
CA ILE A 233 23.71 4.85 -13.12
C ILE A 233 24.88 4.53 -14.05
N HIS A 234 25.53 3.40 -13.83
CA HIS A 234 26.53 2.83 -14.74
C HIS A 234 25.86 1.78 -15.63
N LYS A 235 25.91 1.97 -16.95
CA LYS A 235 25.39 1.00 -17.93
C LYS A 235 26.43 0.74 -19.03
N PHE A 236 26.34 -0.40 -19.70
CA PHE A 236 27.14 -0.64 -20.89
C PHE A 236 26.78 0.37 -21.98
N ARG A 237 27.79 0.89 -22.65
CA ARG A 237 27.62 1.80 -23.77
C ARG A 237 26.99 1.08 -24.96
N THR A 238 25.83 1.56 -25.41
CA THR A 238 25.14 1.08 -26.62
C THR A 238 25.20 2.07 -27.79
N MET A 239 25.48 3.35 -27.52
CA MET A 239 25.58 4.42 -28.52
C MET A 239 27.05 4.78 -28.82
N VAL A 240 27.29 5.43 -29.97
CA VAL A 240 28.60 5.98 -30.33
C VAL A 240 29.06 7.05 -29.35
N ASP A 241 30.38 7.21 -29.24
CA ASP A 241 30.98 8.22 -28.37
C ASP A 241 30.53 9.63 -28.79
N GLY A 242 30.03 10.42 -27.84
CA GLY A 242 29.53 11.77 -28.11
C GLY A 242 28.11 11.87 -28.67
N ALA A 243 27.33 10.78 -28.71
CA ALA A 243 25.93 10.80 -29.18
C ALA A 243 25.04 11.82 -28.44
N GLU A 244 25.31 12.10 -27.17
CA GLU A 244 24.58 13.08 -26.36
C GLU A 244 24.75 14.50 -26.91
N LYS A 245 25.97 14.88 -27.35
CA LYS A 245 26.22 16.17 -28.00
C LYS A 245 25.52 16.31 -29.34
N VAL A 246 25.36 15.19 -30.06
CA VAL A 246 24.64 15.16 -31.34
C VAL A 246 23.14 15.32 -31.09
N LEU A 247 22.61 14.69 -30.04
CA LEU A 247 21.22 14.86 -29.61
C LEU A 247 20.94 16.30 -29.16
N ASP A 248 21.80 16.87 -28.32
CA ASP A 248 21.66 18.26 -27.85
C ASP A 248 21.66 19.23 -29.03
N ALA A 249 22.60 19.08 -29.97
CA ALA A 249 22.66 19.88 -31.19
C ALA A 249 21.40 19.72 -32.07
N LEU A 250 20.81 18.52 -32.12
CA LEU A 250 19.56 18.26 -32.85
C LEU A 250 18.36 18.92 -32.17
N LEU A 251 18.24 18.78 -30.84
CA LEU A 251 17.17 19.40 -30.05
C LEU A 251 17.23 20.93 -30.08
N GLU A 252 18.43 21.51 -30.14
CA GLU A 252 18.62 22.94 -30.33
C GLU A 252 18.26 23.41 -31.74
N SER A 253 18.37 22.53 -32.75
CA SER A 253 18.10 22.85 -34.16
C SER A 253 16.66 22.61 -34.61
N ASP A 254 15.86 21.87 -33.83
CA ASP A 254 14.50 21.45 -34.21
C ASP A 254 13.45 22.30 -33.47
N GLU A 255 12.83 23.26 -34.17
CA GLU A 255 11.82 24.19 -33.63
C GLU A 255 10.55 23.48 -33.10
N ALA A 256 10.34 22.21 -33.45
CA ALA A 256 9.17 21.43 -33.01
C ALA A 256 9.36 20.71 -31.65
N ALA A 257 10.55 20.77 -31.05
CA ALA A 257 10.90 20.05 -29.82
C ALA A 257 11.02 20.95 -28.56
N GLN A 258 10.87 22.27 -28.70
CA GLN A 258 10.75 23.22 -27.59
C GLN A 258 9.29 23.39 -27.14
#